data_AF-A0A258RD02-F1
#
_entry.id   AF-A0A258RD02-F1
#
_cell.length_a   1.000
_cell.length_b   1.000
_cell.length_c   1.000
_cell.angle_alpha   90.00
_cell.angle_beta   90.00
_cell.angle_gamma   90.00
#
_symmetry.space_group_name_H-M   'P 1'
#
loop_
_entity.id
_entity.type
_entity.pdbx_description
1 polymer ?
#
loop_
_entity_poly.entity_id
_entity_poly.type
_entity_poly.pdbx_seq_one_letter_code
_entity_poly.pdbx_strand_id
1 'polypeptide(L)' 'MPARVAADASALYARNVLDFLKLVITKEGALHVPMDDDIVAPCLMTQDAKVLRT' A
#
# COMPACT_ATOMS: atom_id res chain seq x y z
N MET A 1 -10.26 -19.27 -6.74
CA MET A 1 -9.59 -19.37 -5.42
C MET A 1 -8.10 -19.15 -5.61
N PRO A 2 -7.52 -18.01 -5.17
CA PRO A 2 -6.09 -17.71 -5.32
C PRO A 2 -5.17 -18.76 -4.67
N ALA A 3 -5.69 -19.54 -3.70
CA ALA A 3 -5.01 -20.69 -3.11
C ALA A 3 -4.70 -21.85 -4.09
N ARG A 4 -5.30 -21.88 -5.29
CA ARG A 4 -5.05 -22.91 -6.31
C ARG A 4 -3.92 -22.53 -7.29
N VAL A 5 -3.41 -21.29 -7.19
CA VAL A 5 -2.33 -20.75 -8.03
C VAL A 5 -1.41 -19.90 -7.15
N ALA A 6 -0.93 -20.49 -6.05
CA ALA A 6 -0.23 -19.76 -4.99
C ALA A 6 1.02 -19.01 -5.51
N ALA A 7 1.72 -19.55 -6.51
CA ALA A 7 2.89 -18.91 -7.11
C ALA A 7 2.52 -17.62 -7.87
N ASP A 8 1.52 -17.67 -8.75
CA ASP A 8 1.10 -16.49 -9.52
C ASP A 8 0.38 -15.45 -8.65
N ALA A 9 -0.42 -15.91 -7.67
CA ALA A 9 -1.07 -15.01 -6.71
C ALA A 9 -0.04 -14.24 -5.85
N SER A 10 1.04 -14.90 -5.43
CA SER A 10 2.13 -14.26 -4.69
C SER A 10 2.89 -13.25 -5.54
N ALA A 11 3.18 -13.58 -6.81
CA ALA A 11 3.84 -12.67 -7.73
C ALA A 11 2.99 -11.43 -8.05
N LEU A 12 1.67 -11.60 -8.24
CA LEU A 12 0.74 -10.50 -8.46
C LEU A 12 0.58 -9.62 -7.22
N TYR A 13 0.51 -10.21 -6.02
CA TYR A 13 0.46 -9.46 -4.77
C TYR A 13 1.74 -8.64 -4.55
N ALA A 14 2.92 -9.25 -4.78
CA ALA A 14 4.20 -8.56 -4.66
C ALA A 14 4.31 -7.36 -5.61
N ARG A 15 3.79 -7.48 -6.85
CA ARG A 15 3.72 -6.37 -7.80
C ARG A 15 2.81 -5.25 -7.29
N ASN A 16 1.60 -5.58 -6.85
CA ASN A 16 0.66 -4.59 -6.30
C ASN A 16 1.25 -3.84 -5.11
N VAL A 17 1.92 -4.54 -4.20
CA VAL A 17 2.60 -3.94 -3.05
C VAL A 17 3.76 -3.05 -3.50
N LEU A 18 4.59 -3.51 -4.43
CA LEU A 18 5.71 -2.72 -4.96
C LEU A 18 5.23 -1.43 -5.65
N ASP A 19 4.15 -1.51 -6.43
CA ASP A 19 3.58 -0.37 -7.11
C ASP A 19 2.97 0.63 -6.11
N PHE A 20 2.34 0.15 -5.04
CA PHE A 20 1.87 1.01 -3.95
C PHE A 20 3.04 1.66 -3.17
N LEU A 21 4.12 0.91 -2.90
CA LEU A 21 5.30 1.43 -2.20
C LEU A 21 5.98 2.59 -2.95
N LYS A 22 5.91 2.62 -4.28
CA LYS A 22 6.42 3.76 -5.07
C LYS A 22 5.67 5.07 -4.81
N LEU A 23 4.44 5.00 -4.33
CA LEU A 23 3.63 6.18 -3.99
C LEU A 23 3.95 6.71 -2.59
N VAL A 24 4.40 5.84 -1.68
CA VAL A 24 4.61 6.16 -0.26
C VAL A 24 6.09 6.22 0.17
N ILE A 25 7.02 5.82 -0.68
CA ILE A 25 8.46 5.90 -0.41
C ILE A 25 9.07 6.95 -1.33
N THR A 26 9.81 7.90 -0.75
CA THR A 26 10.55 8.89 -1.52
C THR A 26 11.76 8.26 -2.22
N LYS A 27 12.37 8.95 -3.18
CA LYS A 27 13.53 8.42 -3.92
C LYS A 27 14.74 8.16 -3.02
N GLU A 28 14.79 8.81 -1.87
CA GLU A 28 15.82 8.69 -0.84
C GLU A 28 15.53 7.52 0.14
N GLY A 29 14.41 6.82 -0.03
CA GLY A 29 14.01 5.69 0.82
C GLY A 29 13.27 6.08 2.10
N ALA A 30 12.88 7.35 2.25
CA ALA A 30 12.09 7.81 3.39
C ALA A 30 10.61 7.50 3.19
N LEU A 31 9.90 7.18 4.28
CA LEU A 31 8.46 7.01 4.26
C LEU A 31 7.79 8.41 4.21
N HIS A 32 7.01 8.64 3.17
CA HIS A 32 6.18 9.82 2.99
C HIS A 32 4.75 9.38 2.67
N VAL A 33 3.80 9.73 3.52
CA VAL A 33 2.38 9.37 3.31
C VAL A 33 1.66 10.59 2.75
N PRO A 34 1.49 10.70 1.41
CA PRO A 34 0.76 11.81 0.81
C PRO A 34 -0.73 11.70 1.16
N MET A 35 -1.23 12.64 1.96
CA MET A 35 -2.61 12.67 2.42
C MET A 35 -3.59 13.22 1.38
N ASP A 36 -3.06 13.77 0.30
CA ASP A 36 -3.73 14.35 -0.86
C ASP A 36 -3.75 13.40 -2.07
N ASP A 37 -3.11 12.23 -1.98
CA ASP A 37 -3.09 11.24 -3.05
C ASP A 37 -4.37 10.39 -3.04
N ASP A 38 -5.05 10.36 -4.19
CA ASP A 38 -6.34 9.67 -4.40
C ASP A 38 -6.27 8.14 -4.27
N ILE A 39 -5.08 7.57 -4.16
CA ILE A 39 -4.85 6.13 -3.94
C ILE A 39 -4.41 5.89 -2.49
N VAL A 40 -3.46 6.67 -1.96
CA VAL A 40 -2.91 6.46 -0.61
C VAL A 40 -3.91 6.87 0.47
N ALA A 41 -4.59 8.01 0.32
CA ALA A 41 -5.52 8.50 1.34
C ALA A 41 -6.70 7.53 1.59
N PRO A 42 -7.35 6.92 0.58
CA PRO A 42 -8.33 5.85 0.76
C PRO A 42 -7.82 4.55 1.41
N CYS A 43 -6.52 4.29 1.35
CA CYS A 43 -5.92 3.10 1.95
C CYS A 43 -5.48 3.29 3.42
N LEU A 44 -5.39 4.53 3.90
CA LEU A 44 -4.94 4.82 5.27
C LEU A 44 -6.03 4.52 6.32
N MET A 45 -5.79 3.55 7.19
CA MET A 45 -6.76 3.14 8.22
C MET A 45 -6.53 3.81 9.57
N THR A 46 -5.27 4.04 9.94
CA THR A 46 -4.87 4.63 11.21
C THR A 46 -3.64 5.53 11.03
N GLN A 47 -3.52 6.58 11.85
CA GLN A 47 -2.37 7.46 11.92
C GLN A 47 -2.32 8.12 13.29
N ASP A 48 -1.13 8.31 13.87
CA ASP A 48 -0.93 9.02 15.14
C ASP A 48 -1.85 8.52 16.27
N ALA A 49 -1.94 7.19 16.42
CA ALA A 49 -2.80 6.50 17.38
C ALA A 49 -4.31 6.78 17.25
N LYS A 50 -4.74 7.34 16.12
CA LYS A 50 -6.15 7.57 15.78
C LYS A 50 -6.58 6.66 14.65
N VAL A 51 -7.82 6.17 14.74
CA VAL A 51 -8.50 5.48 13.64
C VAL A 51 -9.09 6.55 12.72
N LEU A 52 -8.75 6.50 11.44
CA LEU A 52 -9.20 7.47 10.44
C LEU A 52 -10.40 6.96 9.64
N ARG A 53 -10.62 5.64 9.62
CA ARG A 53 -11.72 4.96 8.94
C ARG A 53 -12.56 4.21 9.97
N THR A 54 -13.77 4.68 10.22
CA THR A 54 -14.80 4.04 11.06
C THR A 54 -16.06 3.80 10.25
#